data_AF-A0A7S4AEA0-F1
#
_entry.id   AF-A0A7S4AEA0-F1
#
_cell.length_a   1.000
_cell.length_b   1.000
_cell.length_c   1.000
_cell.angle_alpha   90.00
_cell.angle_beta   90.00
_cell.angle_gamma   90.00
#
_symmetry.space_group_name_H-M   'P 1'
#
loop_
_entity.id
_entity.type
_entity.pdbx_description
1 polymer ?
#
loop_
_entity_poly.entity_id
_entity_poly.type
_entity_poly.pdbx_seq_one_letter_code
_entity_poly.pdbx_strand_id
1 'polypeptide(L)'
;MRNTIHISSTNNNIRCNNNVRPRSNTVTEQIALPTIRQLQRSFLLCLLLLLSICSATDSFQLFDRRSNKKQQHRITLASPLQATSIAHVSPLIGVYGGEVLKPSSDSSGYQQQRQEHQHRRKKNTQRRRRRRAKAAVDDVEYQQRKQEWADRYTTLEGLRETFGSNHNKLYGDLNAATTRRLYKSLLPTAVCELVLDVEVKPDELAQLAYEARKAAKLYARERCHLPARCFANCYDGVRSFRRYGRFQIEGMSYDQIFDKYYQRSAQEHELGGDDDDWDEEDIVTQTCMKILESACRTNAFVDRIALSSSDENNDGHKKERMDRKDLEKIAQTLEDDVQKLLDPYNR
;
A
#
# COMPACT_ATOMS: atom_id res chain seq x y z
N MET A 1 -39.46 25.15 37.69
CA MET A 1 -39.28 25.33 36.24
C MET A 1 -39.62 24.00 35.57
N ARG A 2 -40.81 23.89 34.98
CA ARG A 2 -41.34 22.68 34.32
C ARG A 2 -41.11 22.86 32.82
N ASN A 3 -40.30 22.00 32.20
CA ASN A 3 -40.12 21.98 30.76
C ASN A 3 -41.04 20.92 30.15
N THR A 4 -42.00 21.42 29.38
CA THR A 4 -42.96 20.65 28.59
C THR A 4 -42.33 20.33 27.24
N ILE A 5 -42.19 19.05 26.91
CA ILE A 5 -41.69 18.59 25.61
C ILE A 5 -42.91 18.34 24.71
N HIS A 6 -43.01 19.14 23.63
CA HIS A 6 -43.98 18.95 22.56
C HIS A 6 -43.48 17.87 21.59
N ILE A 7 -44.23 16.78 21.45
CA ILE A 7 -44.05 15.75 20.43
C ILE A 7 -45.01 16.08 19.28
N SER A 8 -44.46 16.45 18.13
CA SER A 8 -45.22 16.66 16.89
C SER A 8 -45.21 15.39 16.05
N SER A 9 -46.33 14.67 16.04
CA SER A 9 -46.59 13.56 15.11
C SER A 9 -46.91 14.09 13.71
N THR A 10 -46.07 13.77 12.73
CA THR A 10 -46.38 13.96 11.31
C THR A 10 -46.94 12.67 10.72
N ASN A 11 -48.24 12.72 10.42
CA ASN A 11 -48.98 11.76 9.62
C ASN A 11 -48.46 11.76 8.17
N ASN A 12 -47.99 10.61 7.68
CA ASN A 12 -47.79 10.38 6.25
C ASN A 12 -48.81 9.36 5.73
N ASN A 13 -49.68 9.88 4.87
CA ASN A 13 -50.70 9.17 4.10
C ASN A 13 -50.07 8.09 3.21
N ILE A 14 -50.40 6.83 3.48
CA ILE A 14 -50.16 5.70 2.58
C ILE A 14 -51.33 5.65 1.59
N ARG A 15 -51.08 6.09 0.36
CA ARG A 15 -52.03 5.99 -0.76
C ARG A 15 -51.83 4.64 -1.44
N CYS A 16 -52.64 3.65 -1.04
CA CYS A 16 -52.71 2.36 -1.69
C CYS A 16 -53.32 2.52 -3.09
N ASN A 17 -52.51 2.36 -4.13
CA ASN A 17 -52.98 2.35 -5.51
C ASN A 17 -53.09 0.89 -5.99
N ASN A 18 -54.31 0.36 -5.93
CA ASN A 18 -54.67 -0.94 -6.46
C ASN A 18 -54.79 -0.84 -7.99
N ASN A 19 -53.77 -1.31 -8.72
CA ASN A 19 -53.90 -1.61 -10.14
C ASN A 19 -53.72 -3.11 -10.36
N VAL A 20 -54.86 -3.79 -10.34
CA VAL A 20 -55.05 -5.14 -10.86
C VAL A 20 -54.83 -5.09 -12.37
N ARG A 21 -53.80 -5.78 -12.87
CA ARG A 21 -53.67 -6.13 -14.29
C ARG A 21 -53.67 -7.66 -14.46
N PRO A 22 -54.34 -8.16 -15.51
CA PRO A 22 -54.66 -9.58 -15.64
C PRO A 22 -53.50 -10.40 -16.20
N ARG A 23 -53.48 -11.66 -15.76
CA ARG A 23 -52.89 -12.87 -16.38
C ARG A 23 -52.34 -12.68 -17.79
N SER A 24 -51.02 -12.78 -17.90
CA SER A 24 -50.33 -13.21 -19.12
C SER A 24 -49.70 -14.59 -18.90
N ASN A 25 -49.87 -15.44 -19.89
CA ASN A 25 -49.61 -16.87 -19.88
C ASN A 25 -48.16 -17.23 -19.48
N THR A 26 -48.05 -18.18 -18.55
CA THR A 26 -46.81 -18.88 -18.23
C THR A 26 -46.41 -19.77 -19.40
N VAL A 27 -45.56 -19.24 -20.27
CA VAL A 27 -44.72 -20.06 -21.14
C VAL A 27 -43.61 -20.61 -20.25
N THR A 28 -43.72 -21.89 -19.88
CA THR A 28 -42.63 -22.67 -19.29
C THR A 28 -41.51 -22.79 -20.31
N GLU A 29 -40.64 -21.78 -20.37
CA GLU A 29 -39.34 -21.87 -21.01
C GLU A 29 -38.52 -22.90 -20.21
N GLN A 30 -38.43 -24.12 -20.76
CA GLN A 30 -37.46 -25.10 -20.31
C GLN A 30 -36.06 -24.52 -20.57
N ILE A 31 -35.47 -23.93 -19.54
CA ILE A 31 -34.04 -23.58 -19.54
C ILE A 31 -33.29 -24.91 -19.62
N ALA A 32 -32.89 -25.28 -20.83
CA ALA A 32 -32.06 -26.45 -21.09
C ALA A 32 -30.74 -26.29 -20.33
N LEU A 33 -30.61 -27.02 -19.23
CA LEU A 33 -29.37 -27.07 -18.46
C LEU A 33 -28.25 -27.58 -19.39
N PRO A 34 -27.15 -26.83 -19.55
CA PRO A 34 -26.06 -27.25 -20.42
C PRO A 34 -25.52 -28.59 -19.93
N THR A 35 -25.46 -29.55 -20.84
CA THR A 35 -25.01 -30.91 -20.53
C THR A 35 -23.55 -30.86 -20.04
N ILE A 36 -23.30 -31.50 -18.89
CA ILE A 36 -22.03 -31.49 -18.12
C ILE A 36 -20.79 -31.80 -19.00
N ARG A 37 -20.97 -32.54 -20.10
CA ARG A 37 -19.90 -32.89 -21.05
C ARG A 37 -19.32 -31.70 -21.81
N GLN A 38 -20.11 -30.66 -22.09
CA GLN A 38 -19.63 -29.49 -22.82
C GLN A 38 -18.76 -28.59 -21.93
N LEU A 39 -19.06 -28.54 -20.62
CA LEU A 39 -18.29 -27.83 -19.62
C LEU A 39 -16.90 -28.45 -19.40
N GLN A 40 -16.79 -29.78 -19.48
CA GLN A 40 -15.52 -30.48 -19.29
C GLN A 40 -14.52 -30.22 -20.44
N ARG A 41 -14.99 -30.16 -21.70
CA ARG A 41 -14.10 -29.91 -22.85
C ARG A 41 -13.58 -28.48 -22.87
N SER A 42 -14.41 -27.50 -22.52
CA SER A 42 -13.98 -26.11 -22.42
C SER A 42 -13.00 -25.92 -21.25
N PHE A 43 -13.22 -26.58 -20.12
CA PHE A 43 -12.31 -26.54 -18.98
C PHE A 43 -10.93 -27.13 -19.32
N LEU A 44 -10.88 -28.29 -20.00
CA LEU A 44 -9.63 -28.98 -20.33
C LEU A 44 -8.82 -28.22 -21.39
N LEU A 45 -9.49 -27.63 -22.39
CA LEU A 45 -8.85 -26.72 -23.35
C LEU A 45 -8.35 -25.43 -22.69
N CYS A 46 -9.09 -24.90 -21.71
CA CYS A 46 -8.65 -23.74 -20.93
C CYS A 46 -7.41 -24.07 -20.08
N LEU A 47 -7.37 -25.25 -19.47
CA LEU A 47 -6.23 -25.72 -18.68
C LEU A 47 -4.99 -25.98 -19.56
N LEU A 48 -5.18 -26.53 -20.77
CA LEU A 48 -4.11 -26.72 -21.76
C LEU A 48 -3.59 -25.38 -22.33
N LEU A 49 -4.47 -24.41 -22.59
CA LEU A 49 -4.07 -23.04 -22.95
C LEU A 49 -3.29 -22.38 -21.83
N LEU A 50 -3.70 -22.57 -20.57
CA LEU A 50 -2.97 -22.05 -19.42
C LEU A 50 -1.58 -22.69 -19.28
N LEU A 51 -1.46 -24.00 -19.48
CA LEU A 51 -0.16 -24.69 -19.49
C LEU A 51 0.74 -24.20 -20.64
N SER A 52 0.17 -23.96 -21.82
CA SER A 52 0.88 -23.40 -22.98
C SER A 52 1.36 -21.96 -22.72
N ILE A 53 0.49 -21.10 -22.20
CA ILE A 53 0.83 -19.70 -21.86
C ILE A 53 1.85 -19.63 -20.72
N CYS A 54 1.73 -20.49 -19.70
CA CYS A 54 2.71 -20.58 -18.62
C CYS A 54 4.11 -20.98 -19.13
N SER A 55 4.18 -21.77 -20.21
CA SER A 55 5.43 -22.14 -20.86
C SER A 55 6.06 -20.97 -21.63
N ALA A 56 5.24 -20.07 -22.19
CA ALA A 56 5.71 -18.90 -22.94
C ALA A 56 6.08 -17.69 -22.06
N THR A 57 5.53 -17.57 -20.84
CA THR A 57 5.74 -16.39 -19.98
C THR A 57 7.14 -16.29 -19.34
N ASP A 58 7.94 -17.35 -19.34
CA ASP A 58 9.34 -17.26 -18.86
C ASP A 58 10.22 -16.37 -19.75
N SER A 59 9.89 -16.26 -21.04
CA SER A 59 10.62 -15.40 -21.98
C SER A 59 10.39 -13.90 -21.74
N PHE A 60 9.33 -13.52 -21.03
CA PHE A 60 8.98 -12.10 -20.82
C PHE A 60 9.68 -11.46 -19.62
N GLN A 61 10.13 -12.23 -18.61
CA GLN A 61 10.93 -11.66 -17.49
C GLN A 61 12.33 -11.22 -17.93
N LEU A 62 12.84 -11.74 -19.05
CA LEU A 62 14.08 -11.29 -19.67
C LEU A 62 13.94 -9.92 -20.36
N PHE A 63 12.73 -9.53 -20.80
CA PHE A 63 12.52 -8.29 -21.55
C PHE A 63 12.50 -7.04 -20.66
N ASP A 64 12.02 -7.15 -19.41
CA ASP A 64 12.07 -6.06 -18.42
C ASP A 64 13.52 -5.68 -18.06
N ARG A 65 14.49 -6.59 -18.21
CA ARG A 65 15.92 -6.31 -17.97
C ARG A 65 16.50 -5.29 -18.97
N ARG A 66 15.88 -5.09 -20.15
CA ARG A 66 16.32 -4.09 -21.14
C ARG A 66 15.66 -2.73 -20.99
N SER A 67 14.49 -2.62 -20.37
CA SER A 67 13.75 -1.35 -20.27
C SER A 67 14.26 -0.44 -19.14
N ASN A 68 14.66 -1.01 -18.00
CA ASN A 68 15.06 -0.22 -16.82
C ASN A 68 16.35 0.60 -17.00
N LYS A 69 17.26 0.22 -17.90
CA LYS A 69 18.49 1.00 -18.18
C LYS A 69 18.23 2.41 -18.72
N LYS A 70 17.05 2.69 -19.27
CA LYS A 70 16.72 4.02 -19.81
C LYS A 70 16.05 4.96 -18.80
N GLN A 71 15.51 4.44 -17.69
CA GLN A 71 14.77 5.26 -16.71
C GLN A 71 15.63 5.76 -15.55
N GLN A 72 16.71 5.04 -15.19
CA GLN A 72 17.63 5.46 -14.13
C GLN A 72 18.42 6.74 -14.45
N HIS A 73 18.65 7.08 -15.72
CA HIS A 73 19.36 8.31 -16.08
C HIS A 73 18.55 9.61 -15.88
N ARG A 74 17.28 9.55 -15.48
CA ARG A 74 16.43 10.76 -15.39
C ARG A 74 16.16 11.28 -13.98
N ILE A 75 16.55 10.56 -12.93
CA ILE A 75 16.26 10.94 -11.53
C ILE A 75 17.50 11.52 -10.81
N THR A 76 18.71 11.36 -11.35
CA THR A 76 19.98 11.78 -10.72
C THR A 76 20.37 13.26 -10.93
N LEU A 77 19.41 14.19 -11.05
CA LEU A 77 19.72 15.62 -11.20
C LEU A 77 18.75 16.51 -10.43
N ALA A 78 18.83 16.51 -9.10
CA ALA A 78 18.51 17.68 -8.28
C ALA A 78 18.89 17.45 -6.81
N SER A 79 20.14 17.73 -6.45
CA SER A 79 20.50 18.18 -5.09
C SER A 79 21.88 18.82 -5.08
N PRO A 80 21.97 20.16 -4.95
CA PRO A 80 23.18 20.83 -4.52
C PRO A 80 22.93 21.50 -3.17
N LEU A 81 23.32 20.88 -2.07
CA LEU A 81 23.44 21.58 -0.78
C LEU A 81 24.73 21.21 -0.07
N GLN A 82 25.75 21.98 -0.43
CA GLN A 82 26.75 22.60 0.44
C GLN A 82 26.72 22.17 1.91
N ALA A 83 27.62 21.27 2.28
CA ALA A 83 28.11 21.15 3.65
C ALA A 83 29.43 21.91 3.75
N THR A 84 29.39 23.12 4.29
CA THR A 84 30.58 23.88 4.67
C THR A 84 31.28 23.15 5.83
N SER A 85 32.36 22.46 5.48
CA SER A 85 33.37 21.94 6.40
C SER A 85 33.93 23.06 7.27
N ILE A 86 33.55 23.08 8.55
CA ILE A 86 34.20 23.92 9.55
C ILE A 86 35.43 23.14 10.02
N ALA A 87 36.58 23.57 9.51
CA ALA A 87 37.89 23.05 9.83
C ALA A 87 38.15 23.07 11.34
N HIS A 88 38.60 21.91 11.82
CA HIS A 88 39.07 21.64 13.16
C HIS A 88 40.42 22.36 13.35
N VAL A 89 40.42 23.53 13.98
CA VAL A 89 41.65 24.22 14.37
C VAL A 89 42.02 23.82 15.80
N SER A 90 43.08 23.03 15.92
CA SER A 90 43.71 22.68 17.20
C SER A 90 44.23 23.94 17.91
N PRO A 91 43.96 24.15 19.21
CA PRO A 91 44.61 25.22 19.93
C PRO A 91 46.03 24.78 20.30
N LEU A 92 47.01 25.48 19.71
CA LEU A 92 48.40 25.46 20.13
C LEU A 92 48.48 25.87 21.62
N ILE A 93 48.98 24.95 22.45
CA ILE A 93 49.32 25.18 23.85
C ILE A 93 50.55 26.08 23.88
N GLY A 94 50.32 27.39 23.93
CA GLY A 94 51.34 28.39 24.21
C GLY A 94 51.56 28.49 25.72
N VAL A 95 52.69 27.96 26.18
CA VAL A 95 53.20 28.18 27.54
C VAL A 95 53.81 29.58 27.60
N TYR A 96 53.03 30.56 28.04
CA TYR A 96 53.56 31.84 28.49
C TYR A 96 53.39 31.94 30.00
N GLY A 97 54.54 31.95 30.70
CA GLY A 97 54.63 32.38 32.08
C GLY A 97 54.34 33.89 32.14
N GLY A 98 53.36 34.26 32.96
CA GLY A 98 52.94 35.64 33.15
C GLY A 98 52.27 35.77 34.50
N GLU A 99 53.05 36.30 35.45
CA GLU A 99 52.71 37.03 36.66
C GLU A 99 51.40 36.70 37.39
N VAL A 100 51.58 36.26 38.64
CA VAL A 100 50.53 36.06 39.66
C VAL A 100 49.90 37.42 39.99
N LEU A 101 48.92 37.82 39.19
CA LEU A 101 48.00 38.89 39.54
C LEU A 101 47.17 38.41 40.74
N LYS A 102 47.30 39.13 41.86
CA LYS A 102 46.49 38.91 43.06
C LYS A 102 45.00 38.98 42.67
N PRO A 103 44.18 37.99 43.08
CA PRO A 103 42.75 38.03 42.81
C PRO A 103 42.15 39.24 43.52
N SER A 104 41.65 40.22 42.75
CA SER A 104 40.85 41.28 43.32
C SER A 104 39.55 40.68 43.86
N SER A 105 39.16 41.13 45.03
CA SER A 105 38.09 40.62 45.88
C SER A 105 36.69 41.02 45.39
N ASP A 106 36.41 40.97 44.09
CA ASP A 106 35.06 41.09 43.54
C ASP A 106 34.39 39.70 43.47
N SER A 107 34.23 39.08 44.64
CA SER A 107 33.65 37.74 44.83
C SER A 107 32.14 37.67 44.56
N SER A 108 31.46 38.81 44.42
CA SER A 108 30.01 38.89 44.23
C SER A 108 29.58 38.48 42.81
N GLY A 109 30.32 38.94 41.78
CA GLY A 109 29.97 38.69 40.37
C GLY A 109 30.02 37.21 39.97
N TYR A 110 31.00 36.46 40.51
CA TYR A 110 31.17 35.04 40.21
C TYR A 110 30.02 34.16 40.73
N GLN A 111 29.42 34.50 41.88
CA GLN A 111 28.30 33.74 42.42
C GLN A 111 27.02 33.93 41.60
N GLN A 112 26.74 35.16 41.17
CA GLN A 112 25.58 35.47 40.32
C GLN A 112 25.69 34.76 38.96
N GLN A 113 26.86 34.81 38.32
CA GLN A 113 27.10 34.15 37.04
C GLN A 113 26.93 32.62 37.12
N ARG A 114 27.33 32.00 38.24
CA ARG A 114 27.14 30.57 38.49
C ARG A 114 25.66 30.20 38.65
N GLN A 115 24.87 31.03 39.34
CA GLN A 115 23.43 30.82 39.51
C GLN A 115 22.69 30.94 38.18
N GLU A 116 23.02 31.93 37.35
CA GLU A 116 22.44 32.08 36.01
C GLU A 116 22.76 30.89 35.11
N HIS A 117 24.01 30.41 35.13
CA HIS A 117 24.42 29.25 34.35
C HIS A 117 23.65 27.99 34.78
N GLN A 118 23.45 27.78 36.08
CA GLN A 118 22.62 26.67 36.59
C GLN A 118 21.16 26.80 36.14
N HIS A 119 20.60 28.01 36.17
CA HIS A 119 19.22 28.25 35.71
C HIS A 119 19.06 27.99 34.21
N ARG A 120 20.01 28.45 33.38
CA ARG A 120 20.05 28.17 31.93
C ARG A 120 20.15 26.67 31.64
N ARG A 121 21.00 25.93 32.35
CA ARG A 121 21.09 24.46 32.21
C ARG A 121 19.77 23.77 32.56
N LYS A 122 19.13 24.12 33.68
CA LYS A 122 17.81 23.57 34.06
C LYS A 122 16.75 23.84 33.00
N LYS A 123 16.67 25.08 32.48
CA LYS A 123 15.71 25.47 31.42
C LYS A 123 15.97 24.72 30.11
N ASN A 124 17.22 24.56 29.70
CA ASN A 124 17.58 23.80 28.50
C ASN A 124 17.27 22.30 28.64
N THR A 125 17.55 21.69 29.81
CA THR A 125 17.18 20.30 30.07
C THR A 125 15.67 20.10 30.05
N GLN A 126 14.89 21.03 30.63
CA GLN A 126 13.43 20.96 30.57
C GLN A 126 12.90 21.10 29.14
N ARG A 127 13.46 22.02 28.33
CA ARG A 127 13.11 22.15 26.90
C ARG A 127 13.43 20.88 26.11
N ARG A 128 14.60 20.26 26.34
CA ARG A 128 14.96 18.98 25.71
C ARG A 128 13.99 17.86 26.12
N ARG A 129 13.62 17.78 27.39
CA ARG A 129 12.61 16.82 27.87
C ARG A 129 11.25 17.03 27.22
N ARG A 130 10.78 18.28 27.10
CA ARG A 130 9.53 18.60 26.40
C ARG A 130 9.57 18.24 24.92
N ARG A 131 10.68 18.50 24.22
CA ARG A 131 10.85 18.11 22.81
C ARG A 131 10.84 16.59 22.63
N ARG A 132 11.57 15.86 23.49
CA ARG A 132 11.56 14.38 23.48
C ARG A 132 10.18 13.83 23.81
N ALA A 133 9.49 14.39 24.80
CA ALA A 133 8.13 13.99 25.16
C ALA A 133 7.15 14.26 24.01
N LYS A 134 7.26 15.41 23.33
CA LYS A 134 6.45 15.70 22.15
C LYS A 134 6.74 14.69 21.02
N ALA A 135 8.00 14.49 20.67
CA ALA A 135 8.39 13.52 19.64
C ALA A 135 7.94 12.09 19.98
N ALA A 136 8.00 11.68 21.24
CA ALA A 136 7.52 10.37 21.68
C ALA A 136 6.00 10.24 21.64
N VAL A 137 5.25 11.30 21.95
CA VAL A 137 3.78 11.32 21.78
C VAL A 137 3.42 11.24 20.30
N ASP A 138 4.11 12.01 19.47
CA ASP A 138 3.92 12.01 18.02
C ASP A 138 4.21 10.61 17.41
N ASP A 139 5.23 9.90 17.93
CA ASP A 139 5.56 8.51 17.54
C ASP A 139 4.47 7.50 17.96
N VAL A 140 3.96 7.57 19.20
CA VAL A 140 2.88 6.67 19.65
C VAL A 140 1.59 6.89 18.83
N GLU A 141 1.23 8.14 18.55
CA GLU A 141 0.07 8.49 17.72
C GLU A 141 0.25 8.02 16.27
N TYR A 142 1.47 8.11 15.72
CA TYR A 142 1.80 7.55 14.41
C TYR A 142 1.63 6.02 14.38
N GLN A 143 2.20 5.30 15.36
CA GLN A 143 2.08 3.84 15.43
C GLN A 143 0.63 3.37 15.58
N GLN A 144 -0.19 4.11 16.34
CA GLN A 144 -1.62 3.83 16.45
C GLN A 144 -2.34 3.99 15.11
N ARG A 145 -2.14 5.12 14.41
CA ARG A 145 -2.75 5.34 13.09
C ARG A 145 -2.27 4.32 12.05
N LYS A 146 -0.99 3.95 12.10
CA LYS A 146 -0.42 2.89 11.28
C LYS A 146 -1.10 1.55 11.54
N GLN A 147 -1.30 1.18 12.81
CA GLN A 147 -2.00 -0.05 13.16
C GLN A 147 -3.46 -0.01 12.72
N GLU A 148 -4.17 1.10 12.95
CA GLU A 148 -5.57 1.26 12.49
C GLU A 148 -5.69 1.13 10.97
N TRP A 149 -4.74 1.73 10.23
CA TRP A 149 -4.69 1.59 8.79
C TRP A 149 -4.40 0.14 8.38
N ALA A 150 -3.44 -0.51 9.05
CA ALA A 150 -3.11 -1.90 8.82
C ALA A 150 -4.34 -2.80 9.02
N ASP A 151 -5.00 -2.69 10.17
CA ASP A 151 -6.19 -3.48 10.50
C ASP A 151 -7.28 -3.36 9.42
N ARG A 152 -7.47 -2.16 8.86
CA ARG A 152 -8.44 -1.90 7.78
C ARG A 152 -8.04 -2.48 6.41
N TYR A 153 -6.76 -2.41 6.04
CA TYR A 153 -6.34 -2.63 4.65
C TYR A 153 -5.41 -3.81 4.42
N THR A 154 -4.74 -4.32 5.46
CA THR A 154 -3.85 -5.49 5.39
C THR A 154 -4.54 -6.81 5.74
N THR A 155 -5.78 -6.74 6.20
CA THR A 155 -6.61 -7.91 6.50
C THR A 155 -7.79 -8.02 5.54
N LEU A 156 -8.24 -9.25 5.28
CA LEU A 156 -9.40 -9.48 4.41
C LEU A 156 -10.69 -8.97 5.10
N GLU A 157 -10.77 -9.16 6.40
CA GLU A 157 -11.86 -8.76 7.28
C GLU A 157 -12.00 -7.24 7.30
N GLY A 158 -10.91 -6.50 7.46
CA GLY A 158 -10.92 -5.03 7.38
C GLY A 158 -11.42 -4.50 6.04
N LEU A 159 -11.03 -5.15 4.93
CA LEU A 159 -11.54 -4.79 3.60
C LEU A 159 -13.04 -5.09 3.45
N ARG A 160 -13.54 -6.19 4.04
CA ARG A 160 -14.98 -6.51 4.06
C ARG A 160 -15.77 -5.50 4.90
N GLU A 161 -15.22 -5.06 6.03
CA GLU A 161 -15.85 -4.04 6.89
C GLU A 161 -15.88 -2.68 6.18
N THR A 162 -14.81 -2.31 5.49
CA THR A 162 -14.67 -1.00 4.83
C THR A 162 -15.47 -0.92 3.53
N PHE A 163 -15.41 -1.96 2.69
CA PHE A 163 -15.95 -1.94 1.33
C PHE A 163 -17.14 -2.89 1.10
N GLY A 164 -17.54 -3.63 2.13
CA GLY A 164 -18.65 -4.58 2.10
C GLY A 164 -18.23 -6.01 1.76
N SER A 165 -19.08 -6.97 2.13
CA SER A 165 -18.87 -8.39 1.83
C SER A 165 -19.55 -8.83 0.52
N ASN A 166 -19.11 -9.96 -0.04
CA ASN A 166 -19.76 -10.59 -1.20
C ASN A 166 -21.24 -10.94 -0.92
N HIS A 167 -22.14 -10.33 -1.68
CA HIS A 167 -23.59 -10.54 -1.54
C HIS A 167 -24.01 -11.98 -1.88
N ASN A 168 -23.33 -12.60 -2.84
CA ASN A 168 -23.65 -13.92 -3.38
C ASN A 168 -22.89 -15.06 -2.70
N LYS A 169 -22.21 -14.80 -1.57
CA LYS A 169 -21.40 -15.72 -0.74
C LYS A 169 -20.40 -16.60 -1.52
N LEU A 170 -20.90 -17.63 -2.20
CA LEU A 170 -20.12 -18.61 -2.93
C LEU A 170 -19.84 -18.20 -4.38
N TYR A 171 -20.80 -17.56 -5.05
CA TYR A 171 -20.69 -17.33 -6.49
C TYR A 171 -19.87 -16.11 -6.86
N GLY A 172 -19.73 -15.12 -5.97
CA GLY A 172 -19.17 -13.82 -6.32
C GLY A 172 -20.24 -12.88 -6.88
N ASP A 173 -20.00 -11.58 -6.79
CA ASP A 173 -20.87 -10.52 -7.30
C ASP A 173 -20.24 -9.71 -8.43
N LEU A 174 -18.94 -9.90 -8.69
CA LEU A 174 -18.20 -9.18 -9.73
C LEU A 174 -17.75 -10.09 -10.88
N ASN A 175 -17.87 -9.57 -12.09
CA ASN A 175 -17.27 -10.16 -13.30
C ASN A 175 -15.73 -9.97 -13.28
N ALA A 176 -15.01 -10.59 -14.22
CA ALA A 176 -13.55 -10.53 -14.26
C ALA A 176 -13.00 -9.11 -14.49
N ALA A 177 -13.65 -8.32 -15.34
CA ALA A 177 -13.23 -6.95 -15.67
C ALA A 177 -13.38 -6.01 -14.47
N THR A 178 -14.57 -5.96 -13.86
CA THR A 178 -14.85 -5.16 -12.66
C THR A 178 -14.00 -5.65 -11.47
N THR A 179 -13.82 -6.96 -11.30
CA THR A 179 -12.88 -7.51 -10.30
C THR A 179 -11.47 -6.96 -10.53
N ARG A 180 -11.01 -6.89 -11.78
CA ARG A 180 -9.67 -6.37 -12.08
C ARG A 180 -9.56 -4.89 -11.79
N ARG A 181 -10.59 -4.10 -12.11
CA ARG A 181 -10.65 -2.67 -11.78
C ARG A 181 -10.66 -2.47 -10.25
N LEU A 182 -11.44 -3.25 -9.50
CA LEU A 182 -11.44 -3.28 -8.04
C LEU A 182 -10.07 -3.61 -7.45
N TYR A 183 -9.42 -4.65 -7.96
CA TYR A 183 -8.08 -5.00 -7.51
C TYR A 183 -7.10 -3.85 -7.71
N LYS A 184 -7.18 -3.12 -8.83
CA LYS A 184 -6.32 -1.97 -9.10
C LYS A 184 -6.60 -0.79 -8.18
N SER A 185 -7.86 -0.51 -7.86
CA SER A 185 -8.23 0.59 -6.95
C SER A 185 -7.85 0.32 -5.49
N LEU A 186 -7.60 -0.94 -5.14
CA LEU A 186 -7.17 -1.36 -3.80
C LEU A 186 -5.65 -1.48 -3.64
N LEU A 187 -4.87 -1.17 -4.69
CA LEU A 187 -3.42 -1.23 -4.57
C LEU A 187 -2.93 -0.11 -3.64
N PRO A 188 -1.87 -0.38 -2.85
CA PRO A 188 -1.36 0.57 -1.87
C PRO A 188 -0.52 1.68 -2.53
N THR A 189 -1.01 2.30 -3.61
CA THR A 189 -0.29 3.35 -4.35
C THR A 189 0.06 4.53 -3.47
N ALA A 190 -0.85 4.95 -2.61
CA ALA A 190 -0.59 6.03 -1.66
C ALA A 190 0.45 5.63 -0.60
N VAL A 191 0.59 4.35 -0.23
CA VAL A 191 1.67 3.87 0.66
C VAL A 191 3.04 4.04 0.00
N CYS A 192 3.12 3.85 -1.32
CA CYS A 192 4.34 4.09 -2.09
C CYS A 192 4.74 5.59 -2.07
N GLU A 193 3.77 6.51 -2.05
CA GLU A 193 4.02 7.95 -1.97
C GLU A 193 4.57 8.37 -0.59
N LEU A 194 4.24 7.63 0.48
CA LEU A 194 4.74 7.90 1.85
C LEU A 194 6.26 7.93 1.97
N VAL A 195 6.96 7.12 1.17
CA VAL A 195 8.43 7.04 1.25
C VAL A 195 9.10 8.32 0.79
N LEU A 196 8.44 9.11 -0.07
CA LEU A 196 9.01 10.33 -0.61
C LEU A 196 8.85 11.53 0.34
N ASP A 197 7.78 11.52 1.15
CA ASP A 197 7.36 12.71 1.91
C ASP A 197 7.67 12.62 3.42
N VAL A 198 7.84 11.41 3.98
CA VAL A 198 8.04 11.23 5.43
C VAL A 198 9.28 10.37 5.67
N GLU A 199 10.08 10.70 6.68
CA GLU A 199 11.24 9.92 7.18
C GLU A 199 10.80 8.57 7.82
N VAL A 200 9.86 7.86 7.19
CA VAL A 200 9.45 6.51 7.60
C VAL A 200 10.46 5.51 7.04
N LYS A 201 10.83 4.52 7.85
CA LYS A 201 11.70 3.44 7.41
C LYS A 201 11.06 2.66 6.25
N PRO A 202 11.77 2.47 5.13
CA PRO A 202 11.23 1.79 3.95
C PRO A 202 10.90 0.32 4.23
N ASP A 203 11.56 -0.31 5.20
CA ASP A 203 11.30 -1.69 5.61
C ASP A 203 9.89 -1.90 6.15
N GLU A 204 9.47 -1.06 7.10
CA GLU A 204 8.13 -1.13 7.68
C GLU A 204 7.04 -0.88 6.64
N LEU A 205 7.28 0.06 5.70
CA LEU A 205 6.36 0.35 4.61
C LEU A 205 6.29 -0.81 3.60
N ALA A 206 7.42 -1.45 3.29
CA ALA A 206 7.47 -2.57 2.35
C ALA A 206 6.65 -3.76 2.85
N GLN A 207 6.76 -4.08 4.15
CA GLN A 207 5.93 -5.12 4.76
C GLN A 207 4.44 -4.72 4.71
N LEU A 208 4.11 -3.49 5.11
CA LEU A 208 2.74 -3.00 5.12
C LEU A 208 2.09 -3.04 3.72
N ALA A 209 2.81 -2.59 2.68
CA ALA A 209 2.34 -2.62 1.31
C ALA A 209 2.21 -4.04 0.75
N TYR A 210 3.10 -4.96 1.14
CA TYR A 210 2.98 -6.38 0.79
C TYR A 210 1.69 -6.98 1.35
N GLU A 211 1.43 -6.77 2.65
CA GLU A 211 0.23 -7.32 3.30
C GLU A 211 -1.04 -6.69 2.73
N ALA A 212 -1.06 -5.37 2.52
CA ALA A 212 -2.17 -4.66 1.89
C ALA A 212 -2.46 -5.21 0.49
N ARG A 213 -1.43 -5.42 -0.35
CA ARG A 213 -1.61 -6.04 -1.67
C ARG A 213 -2.12 -7.47 -1.58
N LYS A 214 -1.64 -8.26 -0.61
CA LYS A 214 -2.10 -9.64 -0.38
C LYS A 214 -3.58 -9.63 -0.03
N ALA A 215 -4.01 -8.79 0.91
CA ALA A 215 -5.40 -8.62 1.30
C ALA A 215 -6.27 -8.15 0.13
N ALA A 216 -5.84 -7.13 -0.61
CA ALA A 216 -6.54 -6.62 -1.79
C ALA A 216 -6.78 -7.71 -2.84
N LYS A 217 -5.79 -8.57 -3.07
CA LYS A 217 -5.90 -9.71 -3.98
C LYS A 217 -6.90 -10.76 -3.49
N LEU A 218 -6.87 -11.10 -2.19
CA LEU A 218 -7.81 -12.03 -1.59
C LEU A 218 -9.25 -11.49 -1.64
N TYR A 219 -9.42 -10.21 -1.32
CA TYR A 219 -10.71 -9.54 -1.35
C TYR A 219 -11.29 -9.48 -2.77
N ALA A 220 -10.48 -9.10 -3.76
CA ALA A 220 -10.93 -9.11 -5.16
C ALA A 220 -11.33 -10.53 -5.61
N ARG A 221 -10.59 -11.56 -5.21
CA ARG A 221 -10.94 -12.96 -5.49
C ARG A 221 -12.26 -13.37 -4.86
N GLU A 222 -12.51 -12.99 -3.62
CA GLU A 222 -13.76 -13.26 -2.90
C GLU A 222 -14.98 -12.62 -3.59
N ARG A 223 -14.80 -11.48 -4.22
CA ARG A 223 -15.85 -10.79 -4.99
C ARG A 223 -16.01 -11.34 -6.40
N CYS A 224 -14.96 -11.93 -6.97
CA CYS A 224 -14.96 -12.49 -8.31
C CYS A 224 -15.83 -13.74 -8.45
N HIS A 225 -16.40 -13.94 -9.65
CA HIS A 225 -17.14 -15.14 -10.00
C HIS A 225 -16.38 -16.45 -9.74
N LEU A 226 -17.05 -17.47 -9.18
CA LEU A 226 -16.44 -18.73 -8.74
C LEU A 226 -15.53 -19.40 -9.78
N PRO A 227 -15.90 -19.54 -11.07
CA PRO A 227 -15.00 -20.13 -12.06
C PRO A 227 -13.70 -19.33 -12.21
N ALA A 228 -13.80 -18.01 -12.34
CA ALA A 228 -12.64 -17.13 -12.47
C ALA A 228 -11.74 -17.17 -11.20
N ARG A 229 -12.34 -17.28 -10.01
CA ARG A 229 -11.63 -17.47 -8.75
C ARG A 229 -10.82 -18.77 -8.74
N CYS A 230 -11.43 -19.89 -9.12
CA CYS A 230 -10.76 -21.18 -9.21
C CYS A 230 -9.59 -21.12 -10.20
N PHE A 231 -9.80 -20.52 -11.38
CA PHE A 231 -8.74 -20.35 -12.37
C PHE A 231 -7.56 -19.51 -11.84
N ALA A 232 -7.84 -18.38 -11.18
CA ALA A 232 -6.80 -17.53 -10.61
C ALA A 232 -5.97 -18.24 -9.52
N ASN A 233 -6.63 -19.04 -8.68
CA ASN A 233 -5.99 -19.82 -7.63
C ASN A 233 -5.12 -20.95 -8.21
N CYS A 234 -5.63 -21.68 -9.20
CA CYS A 234 -4.86 -22.73 -9.89
C CYS A 234 -3.65 -22.14 -10.62
N TYR A 235 -3.81 -21.02 -11.33
CA TYR A 235 -2.72 -20.36 -12.05
C TYR A 235 -1.57 -19.98 -11.11
N ASP A 236 -1.88 -19.39 -9.95
CA ASP A 236 -0.87 -19.04 -8.96
C ASP A 236 -0.21 -20.26 -8.34
N GLY A 237 -0.98 -21.30 -8.03
CA GLY A 237 -0.46 -22.55 -7.49
C GLY A 237 0.51 -23.24 -8.46
N VAL A 238 0.15 -23.32 -9.75
CA VAL A 238 1.01 -23.88 -10.82
C VAL A 238 2.27 -23.03 -10.99
N ARG A 239 2.13 -21.71 -11.01
CA ARG A 239 3.26 -20.79 -11.12
C ARG A 239 4.23 -20.94 -9.93
N SER A 240 3.70 -21.04 -8.71
CA SER A 240 4.52 -21.22 -7.50
C SER A 240 5.20 -22.59 -7.50
N PHE A 241 4.45 -23.64 -7.84
CA PHE A 241 4.98 -25.01 -7.92
C PHE A 241 6.14 -25.11 -8.91
N ARG A 242 6.04 -24.48 -10.08
CA ARG A 242 7.11 -24.51 -11.07
C ARG A 242 8.39 -23.79 -10.61
N ARG A 243 8.26 -22.70 -9.84
CA ARG A 243 9.41 -21.88 -9.42
C ARG A 243 10.07 -22.37 -8.15
N TYR A 244 9.28 -22.88 -7.20
CA TYR A 244 9.73 -23.22 -5.84
C TYR A 244 9.51 -24.69 -5.47
N GLY A 245 8.94 -25.50 -6.37
CA GLY A 245 8.60 -26.90 -6.08
C GLY A 245 7.45 -27.07 -5.08
N ARG A 246 6.76 -26.00 -4.68
CA ARG A 246 5.66 -26.03 -3.69
C ARG A 246 4.41 -25.37 -4.25
N PHE A 247 3.28 -26.06 -4.14
CA PHE A 247 1.99 -25.52 -4.57
C PHE A 247 1.46 -24.56 -3.50
N GLN A 248 1.51 -23.26 -3.80
CA GLN A 248 1.02 -22.20 -2.91
C GLN A 248 -0.03 -21.36 -3.64
N ILE A 249 -1.27 -21.40 -3.16
CA ILE A 249 -2.41 -20.70 -3.78
C ILE A 249 -2.41 -19.20 -3.45
N GLU A 250 -1.91 -18.85 -2.26
CA GLU A 250 -1.87 -17.46 -1.77
C GLU A 250 -0.79 -16.61 -2.46
N GLY A 251 0.22 -17.26 -3.03
CA GLY A 251 1.42 -16.63 -3.59
C GLY A 251 2.64 -16.81 -2.69
N MET A 252 3.68 -16.03 -2.94
CA MET A 252 4.92 -16.04 -2.17
C MET A 252 4.72 -15.36 -0.81
N SER A 253 5.35 -15.91 0.23
CA SER A 253 5.52 -15.24 1.54
C SER A 253 6.37 -13.97 1.43
N TYR A 254 6.31 -13.10 2.45
CA TYR A 254 7.11 -11.88 2.49
C TYR A 254 8.60 -12.20 2.39
N ASP A 255 9.10 -13.13 3.20
CA ASP A 255 10.52 -13.56 3.19
C ASP A 255 10.98 -14.02 1.79
N GLN A 256 10.16 -14.83 1.11
CA GLN A 256 10.47 -15.28 -0.25
C GLN A 256 10.50 -14.13 -1.27
N ILE A 257 9.66 -13.10 -1.08
CA ILE A 257 9.67 -11.90 -1.91
C ILE A 257 10.90 -11.06 -1.59
N PHE A 258 11.22 -10.90 -0.31
CA PHE A 258 12.37 -10.17 0.17
C PHE A 258 13.66 -10.78 -0.39
N ASP A 259 13.89 -12.08 -0.17
CA ASP A 259 15.06 -12.80 -0.69
C ASP A 259 15.20 -12.64 -2.21
N LYS A 260 14.08 -12.74 -2.93
CA LYS A 260 14.07 -12.58 -4.39
C LYS A 260 14.50 -11.17 -4.82
N TYR A 261 14.04 -10.12 -4.14
CA TYR A 261 14.41 -8.75 -4.48
C TYR A 261 15.79 -8.37 -3.92
N TYR A 262 16.19 -8.94 -2.78
CA TYR A 262 17.51 -8.80 -2.19
C TYR A 262 18.59 -9.33 -3.14
N GLN A 263 18.45 -10.58 -3.61
CA GLN A 263 19.36 -11.16 -4.60
C GLN A 263 19.43 -10.31 -5.88
N ARG A 264 18.31 -9.70 -6.27
CA ARG A 264 18.26 -8.82 -7.44
C ARG A 264 18.99 -7.50 -7.20
N SER A 265 18.86 -6.90 -6.03
CA SER A 265 19.57 -5.68 -5.63
C SER A 265 21.06 -5.93 -5.50
N ALA A 266 21.47 -7.00 -4.81
CA ALA A 266 22.86 -7.40 -4.70
C ALA A 266 23.51 -7.64 -6.08
N GLN A 267 22.82 -8.34 -6.99
CA GLN A 267 23.32 -8.55 -8.35
C GLN A 267 23.40 -7.26 -9.18
N GLU A 268 22.46 -6.34 -9.02
CA GLU A 268 22.50 -5.04 -9.71
C GLU A 268 23.68 -4.19 -9.21
N HIS A 269 24.03 -4.29 -7.93
CA HIS A 269 25.21 -3.67 -7.34
C HIS A 269 26.51 -4.28 -7.90
N GLU A 270 26.65 -5.61 -7.89
CA GLU A 270 27.84 -6.30 -8.44
C GLU A 270 28.13 -5.95 -9.91
N LEU A 271 27.08 -5.65 -10.69
CA LEU A 271 27.19 -5.26 -12.11
C LEU A 271 27.32 -3.75 -12.33
N GLY A 272 27.10 -2.94 -11.29
CA GLY A 272 27.01 -1.48 -11.34
C GLY A 272 28.36 -0.79 -11.52
N GLY A 273 29.46 -1.39 -11.04
CA GLY A 273 30.84 -0.98 -11.33
C GLY A 273 31.26 0.43 -10.88
N ASP A 274 30.38 1.18 -10.20
CA ASP A 274 30.73 2.44 -9.55
C ASP A 274 31.30 2.14 -8.15
N ASP A 275 32.45 2.73 -7.81
CA ASP A 275 33.22 2.54 -6.57
C ASP A 275 32.52 3.05 -5.29
N ASP A 276 31.21 3.29 -5.34
CA ASP A 276 30.43 3.60 -4.13
C ASP A 276 30.24 2.29 -3.36
N ASP A 277 30.91 2.19 -2.21
CA ASP A 277 30.81 1.06 -1.27
C ASP A 277 29.43 1.09 -0.60
N TRP A 278 28.43 0.49 -1.26
CA TRP A 278 27.10 0.35 -0.68
C TRP A 278 27.19 -0.59 0.51
N ASP A 279 26.69 -0.15 1.66
CA ASP A 279 26.59 -1.02 2.81
C ASP A 279 25.39 -1.99 2.67
N GLU A 280 25.29 -2.92 3.61
CA GLU A 280 24.16 -3.86 3.64
C GLU A 280 22.81 -3.12 3.84
N GLU A 281 22.81 -1.97 4.52
CA GLU A 281 21.63 -1.17 4.79
C GLU A 281 21.09 -0.50 3.51
N ASP A 282 21.97 -0.07 2.60
CA ASP A 282 21.64 0.46 1.29
C ASP A 282 20.98 -0.62 0.40
N ILE A 283 21.53 -1.84 0.42
CA ILE A 283 20.96 -2.98 -0.33
C ILE A 283 19.58 -3.34 0.22
N VAL A 284 19.41 -3.36 1.54
CA VAL A 284 18.12 -3.60 2.20
C VAL A 284 17.13 -2.50 1.83
N THR A 285 17.53 -1.24 1.93
CA THR A 285 16.70 -0.08 1.56
C THR A 285 16.25 -0.16 0.11
N GLN A 286 17.16 -0.42 -0.83
CA GLN A 286 16.82 -0.58 -2.24
C GLN A 286 15.88 -1.77 -2.48
N THR A 287 16.05 -2.85 -1.72
CA THR A 287 15.18 -4.03 -1.76
C THR A 287 13.75 -3.67 -1.32
N CYS A 288 13.61 -2.97 -0.19
CA CYS A 288 12.33 -2.49 0.31
C CYS A 288 11.65 -1.55 -0.71
N MET A 289 12.41 -0.64 -1.33
CA MET A 289 11.90 0.24 -2.40
C MET A 289 11.37 -0.53 -3.61
N LYS A 290 12.08 -1.57 -4.05
CA LYS A 290 11.63 -2.44 -5.16
C LYS A 290 10.38 -3.24 -4.79
N ILE A 291 10.25 -3.68 -3.54
CA ILE A 291 9.06 -4.36 -3.05
C ILE A 291 7.87 -3.41 -3.06
N LEU A 292 8.04 -2.19 -2.55
CA LEU A 292 7.03 -1.13 -2.56
C LEU A 292 6.54 -0.84 -3.98
N GLU A 293 7.47 -0.52 -4.88
CA GLU A 293 7.15 -0.27 -6.28
C GLU A 293 6.44 -1.48 -6.92
N SER A 294 6.94 -2.69 -6.66
CA SER A 294 6.29 -3.92 -7.12
C SER A 294 4.90 -4.11 -6.53
N ALA A 295 4.64 -3.65 -5.30
CA ALA A 295 3.36 -3.76 -4.62
C ALA A 295 2.30 -2.82 -5.21
N CYS A 296 2.74 -1.73 -5.84
CA CYS A 296 1.89 -0.77 -6.54
C CYS A 296 1.68 -1.13 -8.03
N ARG A 297 2.46 -2.07 -8.60
CA ARG A 297 2.39 -2.44 -10.04
C ARG A 297 1.51 -3.64 -10.37
N THR A 298 0.77 -3.56 -11.48
CA THR A 298 0.01 -4.67 -12.06
C THR A 298 0.67 -5.27 -13.30
N ASN A 299 0.28 -6.50 -13.65
CA ASN A 299 0.72 -7.11 -14.90
C ASN A 299 -0.11 -6.56 -16.07
N ALA A 300 0.54 -5.80 -16.97
CA ALA A 300 -0.09 -5.15 -18.12
C ALA A 300 -0.74 -6.14 -19.11
N PHE A 301 -0.22 -7.37 -19.22
CA PHE A 301 -0.83 -8.40 -20.06
C PHE A 301 -2.17 -8.87 -19.48
N VAL A 302 -2.21 -9.09 -18.16
CA VAL A 302 -3.45 -9.46 -17.46
C VAL A 302 -4.44 -8.30 -17.50
N ASP A 303 -3.96 -7.06 -17.35
CA ASP A 303 -4.80 -5.86 -17.50
C ASP A 303 -5.42 -5.80 -18.90
N ARG A 304 -4.62 -6.05 -19.94
CA ARG A 304 -5.12 -6.07 -21.32
C ARG A 304 -6.20 -7.11 -21.51
N ILE A 305 -5.97 -8.37 -21.11
CA ILE A 305 -6.95 -9.45 -21.29
C ILE A 305 -8.24 -9.19 -20.51
N ALA A 306 -8.13 -8.78 -19.24
CA ALA A 306 -9.29 -8.61 -18.38
C ALA A 306 -10.12 -7.37 -18.72
N LEU A 307 -9.49 -6.33 -19.26
CA LEU A 307 -10.15 -5.07 -19.56
C LEU A 307 -10.56 -4.95 -21.03
N SER A 308 -9.87 -5.60 -21.98
CA SER A 308 -10.21 -5.50 -23.41
C SER A 308 -11.56 -6.11 -23.75
N SER A 309 -11.99 -7.14 -23.02
CA SER A 309 -13.29 -7.81 -23.27
C SER A 309 -14.51 -6.99 -22.82
N SER A 310 -14.30 -5.91 -22.06
CA SER A 310 -15.37 -5.04 -21.54
C SER A 310 -15.76 -3.95 -22.54
N ASP A 311 -14.83 -3.51 -23.40
CA ASP A 311 -15.04 -2.35 -24.27
C ASP A 311 -15.78 -2.65 -25.58
N GLU A 312 -15.92 -3.92 -26.00
CA GLU A 312 -16.47 -4.28 -27.32
C GLU A 312 -17.99 -4.57 -27.34
N ASN A 313 -18.67 -4.70 -26.20
CA ASN A 313 -20.11 -5.01 -26.14
C ASN A 313 -20.96 -3.78 -25.76
N ASN A 314 -21.09 -2.84 -26.70
CA ASN A 314 -21.64 -1.50 -26.48
C ASN A 314 -23.19 -1.40 -26.47
N ASP A 315 -23.93 -2.51 -26.45
CA ASP A 315 -25.39 -2.49 -26.66
C ASP A 315 -26.26 -2.51 -25.37
N GLY A 316 -25.70 -2.17 -24.20
CA GLY A 316 -26.42 -2.30 -22.90
C GLY A 316 -26.08 -1.29 -21.81
N HIS A 317 -25.85 -0.03 -22.17
CA HIS A 317 -25.22 1.09 -21.43
C HIS A 317 -25.69 1.51 -20.01
N LYS A 318 -26.54 0.78 -19.29
CA LYS A 318 -27.00 1.24 -17.95
C LYS A 318 -26.42 0.50 -16.74
N LYS A 319 -25.99 -0.76 -16.87
CA LYS A 319 -25.55 -1.53 -15.70
C LYS A 319 -24.07 -1.28 -15.31
N GLU A 320 -23.22 -0.96 -16.28
CA GLU A 320 -21.77 -0.83 -16.06
C GLU A 320 -21.33 0.52 -15.47
N ARG A 321 -22.17 1.56 -15.54
CA ARG A 321 -21.85 2.90 -15.00
C ARG A 321 -21.87 2.97 -13.47
N MET A 322 -22.54 2.04 -12.80
CA MET A 322 -22.60 2.01 -11.32
C MET A 322 -21.25 1.55 -10.76
N ASP A 323 -20.66 0.51 -11.35
CA ASP A 323 -19.36 -0.04 -10.93
C ASP A 323 -18.23 0.99 -10.95
N ARG A 324 -18.20 1.91 -11.92
CA ARG A 324 -17.09 2.88 -12.02
C ARG A 324 -17.09 3.91 -10.87
N LYS A 325 -18.26 4.43 -10.50
CA LYS A 325 -18.38 5.42 -9.42
C LYS A 325 -18.05 4.81 -8.06
N ASP A 326 -18.47 3.56 -7.84
CA ASP A 326 -18.16 2.85 -6.60
C ASP A 326 -16.65 2.58 -6.49
N LEU A 327 -16.00 2.22 -7.61
CA LEU A 327 -14.55 2.04 -7.67
C LEU A 327 -13.76 3.34 -7.46
N GLU A 328 -14.21 4.44 -8.07
CA GLU A 328 -13.65 5.77 -7.85
C GLU A 328 -13.78 6.17 -6.36
N LYS A 329 -14.93 5.88 -5.73
CA LYS A 329 -15.13 6.12 -4.30
C LYS A 329 -14.22 5.27 -3.42
N ILE A 330 -14.00 4.00 -3.77
CA ILE A 330 -13.07 3.11 -3.06
C ILE A 330 -11.65 3.66 -3.12
N ALA A 331 -11.19 4.05 -4.32
CA ALA A 331 -9.86 4.64 -4.51
C ALA A 331 -9.70 5.93 -3.70
N GLN A 332 -10.68 6.84 -3.78
CA GLN A 332 -10.65 8.10 -3.02
C GLN A 332 -10.63 7.86 -1.51
N THR A 333 -11.42 6.89 -1.02
CA THR A 333 -11.44 6.56 0.42
C THR A 333 -10.08 6.04 0.88
N LEU A 334 -9.40 5.22 0.05
CA LEU A 334 -8.07 4.71 0.36
C LEU A 334 -7.02 5.84 0.38
N GLU A 335 -7.07 6.75 -0.60
CA GLU A 335 -6.19 7.92 -0.67
C GLU A 335 -6.41 8.85 0.53
N ASP A 336 -7.66 9.17 0.86
CA ASP A 336 -8.00 10.02 2.00
C ASP A 336 -7.52 9.40 3.33
N ASP A 337 -7.66 8.09 3.51
CA ASP A 337 -7.24 7.41 4.74
C ASP A 337 -5.71 7.28 4.84
N VAL A 338 -4.99 7.15 3.71
CA VAL A 338 -3.51 7.26 3.70
C VAL A 338 -3.07 8.69 3.98
N GLN A 339 -3.76 9.70 3.45
CA GLN A 339 -3.45 11.10 3.74
C GLN A 339 -3.66 11.46 5.22
N LYS A 340 -4.65 10.84 5.89
CA LYS A 340 -4.83 10.97 7.35
C LYS A 340 -3.71 10.30 8.15
N LEU A 341 -3.10 9.25 7.61
CA LEU A 341 -1.90 8.64 8.19
C LEU A 341 -0.69 9.57 8.04
N LEU A 342 -0.63 10.33 6.94
CA LEU A 342 0.43 11.30 6.63
C LEU A 342 0.39 12.58 7.47
N ASP A 343 -0.78 13.15 7.69
CA ASP A 343 -0.88 14.48 8.28
C ASP A 343 -0.97 14.41 9.81
N PRO A 344 0.09 14.74 10.57
CA PRO A 344 0.02 14.77 12.04
C PRO A 344 -0.81 15.95 12.57
N TYR A 345 -1.26 16.87 11.71
CA TYR A 345 -1.97 18.09 12.09
C TYR A 345 -3.45 18.11 11.68
N ASN A 346 -3.94 17.13 10.92
CA ASN A 346 -5.35 17.01 10.58
C ASN A 346 -6.15 16.41 11.76
N ARG A 347 -6.43 17.25 12.76
CA ARG A 347 -7.36 16.95 13.87
C ARG A 347 -8.67 17.71 13.74
#